data_AF-A0A6P8IZP8-F1
#
_entry.id   AF-A0A6P8IZP8-F1
#
_cell.length_a   1.000
_cell.length_b   1.000
_cell.length_c   1.000
_cell.angle_alpha   90.00
_cell.angle_beta   90.00
_cell.angle_gamma   90.00
#
_symmetry.space_group_name_H-M   'P 1'
#
loop_
_entity.id
_entity.type
_entity.pdbx_description
1 polymer ?
#
loop_
_entity_poly.entity_id
_entity_poly.type
_entity_poly.pdbx_seq_one_letter_code
_entity_poly.pdbx_strand_id
1 'polypeptide(L)'
;MADEEAFLEHSMNSNDNSINNQETDEEKLEKLHIRKVVEAFLFYKEYSLRKVDRIGTYFDQIPRHHRKMLPDFTRHLREVKRCIEVNQEFLRNIVSCTEGMFENRDMELNVSTGI
;
A
#
# COMPACT_ATOMS: atom_id res chain seq x y z
N MET A 1 55.44 -24.31 36.15
CA MET A 1 54.48 -25.38 36.49
C MET A 1 54.00 -25.06 37.91
N ALA A 2 52.90 -24.36 38.17
CA ALA A 2 51.66 -24.23 37.41
C ALA A 2 50.83 -22.98 37.82
N ASP A 3 51.45 -21.79 37.94
CA ASP A 3 50.74 -20.58 38.43
C ASP A 3 50.61 -19.45 37.38
N GLU A 4 50.67 -19.79 36.09
CA GLU A 4 50.47 -18.81 35.00
C GLU A 4 49.24 -19.12 34.13
N GLU A 5 48.56 -20.25 34.36
CA GLU A 5 47.33 -20.64 33.63
C GLU A 5 46.04 -20.06 34.24
N ALA A 6 46.09 -19.44 35.42
CA ALA A 6 44.90 -18.88 36.09
C ALA A 6 44.47 -17.49 35.57
N PHE A 7 45.23 -16.86 34.68
CA PHE A 7 44.94 -15.49 34.21
C PHE A 7 44.09 -15.44 32.91
N LEU A 8 43.81 -16.59 32.27
CA LEU A 8 43.10 -16.63 30.98
C LEU A 8 41.66 -17.17 31.03
N GLU A 9 41.19 -17.72 32.15
CA GLU A 9 39.88 -18.41 32.19
C GLU A 9 38.72 -17.57 32.77
N HIS A 10 38.97 -16.41 33.40
CA HIS A 10 37.94 -15.71 34.18
C HIS A 10 37.39 -14.38 33.65
N SER A 11 37.58 -14.05 32.36
CA SER A 11 36.92 -12.87 31.77
C SER A 11 36.08 -13.18 30.51
N MET A 12 35.62 -14.42 30.37
CA MET A 12 34.52 -14.77 29.46
C MET A 12 33.23 -15.00 30.24
N ASN A 13 32.60 -13.93 30.74
CA ASN A 13 31.14 -13.95 30.92
C ASN A 13 30.51 -12.56 30.97
N SER A 14 30.89 -11.69 30.04
CA SER A 14 29.97 -10.66 29.55
C SER A 14 29.44 -11.18 28.21
N ASN A 15 28.55 -12.15 28.30
CA ASN A 15 27.72 -12.56 27.18
C ASN A 15 26.79 -11.37 26.92
N ASP A 16 27.30 -10.41 26.16
CA ASP A 16 26.54 -9.32 25.57
C ASP A 16 25.49 -9.99 24.66
N ASN A 17 24.33 -10.26 25.26
CA ASN A 17 23.07 -10.57 24.59
C ASN A 17 22.62 -9.32 23.81
N SER A 18 23.48 -8.84 22.92
CA SER A 18 23.09 -8.05 21.78
C SER A 18 22.32 -8.99 20.87
N ILE A 19 21.03 -9.11 21.16
CA ILE A 19 20.03 -9.73 20.30
C ILE A 19 20.25 -9.09 18.92
N ASN A 20 20.79 -9.86 17.98
CA ASN A 20 20.92 -9.49 16.59
C ASN A 20 19.51 -9.31 16.02
N ASN A 21 18.92 -8.13 16.23
CA ASN A 21 17.74 -7.62 15.54
C ASN A 21 18.12 -7.20 14.12
N GLN A 22 18.81 -8.06 13.37
CA GLN A 22 19.05 -7.83 11.95
C GLN A 22 17.86 -8.36 11.18
N GLU A 23 17.05 -7.44 10.69
CA GLU A 23 15.96 -7.72 9.76
C GLU A 23 16.49 -8.49 8.55
N THR A 24 15.85 -9.62 8.26
CA THR A 24 16.23 -10.49 7.15
C THR A 24 15.90 -9.84 5.80
N ASP A 25 16.56 -10.27 4.73
CA ASP A 25 16.23 -9.77 3.39
C ASP A 25 14.81 -10.17 2.95
N GLU A 26 14.29 -11.29 3.47
CA GLU A 26 12.93 -11.74 3.24
C GLU A 26 11.90 -10.81 3.91
N GLU A 27 12.13 -10.41 5.16
CA GLU A 27 11.29 -9.43 5.88
C GLU A 27 11.25 -8.07 5.18
N LYS A 28 12.39 -7.61 4.62
CA LYS A 28 12.44 -6.38 3.81
C LYS A 28 11.62 -6.49 2.53
N LEU A 29 11.73 -7.63 1.83
CA LEU A 29 10.98 -7.87 0.61
C LEU A 29 9.48 -7.96 0.89
N GLU A 30 9.08 -8.57 2.00
CA GLU A 30 7.70 -8.64 2.45
C GLU A 30 7.13 -7.25 2.73
N LYS A 31 7.83 -6.40 3.51
CA LYS A 31 7.42 -5.00 3.77
C LYS A 31 7.26 -4.21 2.47
N LEU A 32 8.18 -4.36 1.53
CA LEU A 32 8.09 -3.71 0.23
C LEU A 32 6.86 -4.19 -0.56
N HIS A 33 6.56 -5.49 -0.51
CA HIS A 33 5.41 -6.06 -1.21
C HIS A 33 4.09 -5.55 -0.62
N ILE A 34 3.96 -5.57 0.71
CA ILE A 34 2.80 -5.04 1.43
C ILE A 34 2.59 -3.57 1.06
N ARG A 35 3.65 -2.76 1.11
CA ARG A 35 3.58 -1.34 0.73
C ARG A 35 3.05 -1.15 -0.68
N LYS A 36 3.53 -1.93 -1.66
CA LYS A 36 3.04 -1.86 -3.05
C LYS A 36 1.55 -2.21 -3.17
N VAL A 37 1.09 -3.20 -2.40
CA VAL A 37 -0.33 -3.58 -2.38
C VAL A 37 -1.19 -2.46 -1.78
N VAL A 38 -0.74 -1.87 -0.66
CA VAL A 38 -1.40 -0.71 -0.04
C VAL A 38 -1.46 0.47 -1.01
N GLU A 39 -0.36 0.81 -1.65
CA GLU A 39 -0.30 1.88 -2.66
C GLU A 39 -1.27 1.60 -3.81
N ALA A 40 -1.37 0.36 -4.29
CA ALA A 40 -2.33 -0.01 -5.32
C ALA A 40 -3.80 0.19 -4.88
N PHE A 41 -4.12 -0.11 -3.63
CA PHE A 41 -5.47 0.10 -3.08
C PHE A 41 -5.81 1.58 -2.93
N LEU A 42 -4.85 2.39 -2.53
CA LEU A 42 -5.00 3.85 -2.42
C LEU A 42 -5.08 4.52 -3.80
N PHE A 43 -4.41 3.97 -4.80
CA PHE A 43 -4.39 4.51 -6.17
C PHE A 43 -5.59 4.12 -7.03
N TYR A 44 -6.44 3.19 -6.57
CA TYR A 44 -7.58 2.65 -7.31
C TYR A 44 -8.48 3.73 -7.92
N LYS A 45 -8.88 4.74 -7.14
CA LYS A 45 -9.77 5.82 -7.56
C LYS A 45 -9.15 6.62 -8.69
N GLU A 46 -7.92 7.10 -8.52
CA GLU A 46 -7.25 7.93 -9.52
C GLU A 46 -7.11 7.17 -10.85
N TYR A 47 -6.64 5.92 -10.79
CA TYR A 47 -6.52 5.07 -11.96
C TYR A 47 -7.88 4.85 -12.65
N SER A 48 -8.91 4.52 -11.88
CA SER A 48 -10.25 4.21 -12.40
C SER A 48 -10.93 5.44 -13.00
N LEU A 49 -10.83 6.61 -12.35
CA LEU A 49 -11.38 7.87 -12.87
C LEU A 49 -10.71 8.26 -14.18
N ARG A 50 -9.38 8.17 -14.29
CA ARG A 50 -8.66 8.43 -15.56
C ARG A 50 -9.16 7.55 -16.70
N LYS A 51 -9.48 6.29 -16.42
CA LYS A 51 -10.05 5.37 -17.42
C LYS A 51 -11.46 5.78 -17.85
N VAL A 52 -12.31 6.17 -16.91
CA VAL A 52 -13.67 6.67 -17.20
C VAL A 52 -13.63 7.97 -18.00
N ASP A 53 -12.73 8.89 -17.65
CA ASP A 53 -12.58 10.16 -18.37
C ASP A 53 -12.15 9.93 -19.81
N ARG A 54 -11.19 9.02 -20.05
CA ARG A 54 -10.78 8.61 -21.39
C ARG A 54 -11.94 8.05 -22.22
N ILE A 55 -12.80 7.24 -21.60
CA ILE A 55 -14.02 6.73 -22.25
C ILE A 55 -14.99 7.87 -22.60
N GLY A 56 -15.15 8.84 -21.69
CA GLY A 56 -15.92 10.06 -21.97
C GLY A 56 -15.38 10.83 -23.18
N THR A 57 -14.06 11.00 -23.26
CA THR A 57 -13.40 11.64 -24.41
C THR A 57 -13.68 10.90 -25.72
N TYR A 58 -13.67 9.56 -25.71
CA TYR A 58 -14.01 8.78 -26.91
C TYR A 58 -15.47 8.97 -27.33
N PHE A 59 -16.40 9.04 -26.38
CA PHE A 59 -17.79 9.33 -26.68
C PHE A 59 -17.97 10.71 -27.32
N ASP A 60 -17.23 11.72 -26.84
CA ASP A 60 -17.25 13.07 -27.41
C ASP A 60 -16.69 13.16 -28.84
N GLN A 61 -15.92 12.16 -29.27
CA GLN A 61 -15.45 12.05 -30.66
C GLN A 61 -16.46 11.41 -31.62
N ILE A 62 -17.49 10.71 -31.10
CA ILE A 62 -18.51 10.04 -31.93
C ILE A 62 -19.42 11.08 -32.63
N PRO A 63 -19.84 10.90 -33.90
CA PRO A 63 -20.80 11.79 -34.53
C PRO A 63 -22.10 11.98 -33.73
N ARG A 64 -22.66 13.21 -33.73
CA ARG A 64 -23.85 13.57 -32.92
C ARG A 64 -25.03 12.62 -33.10
N HIS A 65 -25.26 12.12 -34.32
CA HIS A 65 -26.38 11.23 -34.61
C HIS A 65 -26.22 9.85 -33.93
N HIS A 66 -25.01 9.30 -33.86
CA HIS A 66 -24.73 8.07 -33.11
C HIS A 66 -24.78 8.30 -31.60
N ARG A 67 -24.29 9.44 -31.10
CA ARG A 67 -24.45 9.78 -29.67
C ARG A 67 -25.90 9.87 -29.23
N LYS A 68 -26.80 10.38 -30.09
CA LYS A 68 -28.25 10.44 -29.80
C LYS A 68 -28.88 9.06 -29.62
N MET A 69 -28.28 8.00 -30.15
CA MET A 69 -28.72 6.62 -29.91
C MET A 69 -28.34 6.11 -28.51
N LEU A 70 -27.47 6.84 -27.80
CA LEU A 70 -26.98 6.50 -26.46
C LEU A 70 -27.28 7.66 -25.48
N PRO A 71 -28.56 8.04 -25.29
CA PRO A 71 -28.94 9.24 -24.53
C PRO A 71 -28.51 9.18 -23.05
N ASP A 72 -28.40 7.97 -22.51
CA ASP A 72 -28.10 7.74 -21.10
C ASP A 72 -26.61 7.51 -20.80
N PHE A 73 -25.76 7.50 -21.82
CA PHE A 73 -24.35 7.14 -21.67
C PHE A 73 -23.63 8.05 -20.66
N THR A 74 -23.78 9.38 -20.80
CA THR A 74 -23.16 10.33 -19.88
C THR A 74 -23.71 10.21 -18.46
N ARG A 75 -25.00 9.89 -18.30
CA ARG A 75 -25.60 9.61 -16.99
C ARG A 75 -24.97 8.37 -16.37
N HIS A 76 -24.80 7.31 -17.16
CA HIS A 76 -24.16 6.07 -16.72
C HIS A 76 -22.70 6.29 -16.32
N LEU A 77 -21.93 7.10 -17.07
CA LEU A 77 -20.56 7.44 -16.67
C LEU A 77 -20.50 8.14 -15.30
N ARG A 78 -21.46 9.01 -14.99
CA ARG A 78 -21.54 9.64 -13.65
C ARG A 78 -21.82 8.62 -12.55
N GLU A 79 -22.69 7.65 -12.82
CA GLU A 79 -22.98 6.58 -11.86
C GLU A 79 -21.75 5.69 -11.63
N VAL A 80 -21.00 5.35 -12.69
CA VAL A 80 -19.74 4.63 -12.57
C VAL A 80 -18.73 5.41 -11.71
N LYS A 81 -18.62 6.74 -11.90
CA LYS A 81 -17.77 7.57 -11.03
C LYS A 81 -18.22 7.52 -9.57
N ARG A 82 -19.52 7.58 -9.30
CA ARG A 82 -20.07 7.43 -7.93
C ARG A 82 -19.70 6.07 -7.32
N CYS A 83 -19.82 4.99 -8.09
CA CYS A 83 -19.42 3.66 -7.64
C CYS A 83 -17.92 3.58 -7.34
N ILE A 84 -17.08 4.23 -8.14
CA ILE A 84 -15.62 4.32 -7.88
C ILE A 84 -15.35 4.98 -6.53
N GLU A 85 -16.08 6.05 -6.18
CA GLU A 85 -15.94 6.71 -4.87
C GLU A 85 -16.27 5.77 -3.71
N VAL A 86 -17.41 5.08 -3.79
CA VAL A 86 -17.85 4.12 -2.76
C VAL A 86 -16.85 2.96 -2.63
N ASN A 87 -16.37 2.44 -3.76
CA ASN A 87 -15.37 1.38 -3.74
C ASN A 87 -14.04 1.85 -3.15
N GLN A 88 -13.63 3.10 -3.41
CA GLN A 88 -12.42 3.64 -2.82
C GLN A 88 -12.54 3.79 -1.30
N GLU A 89 -13.72 4.15 -0.79
CA GLU A 89 -13.98 4.18 0.65
C GLU A 89 -13.82 2.79 1.26
N PHE A 90 -14.41 1.76 0.64
CA PHE A 90 -14.23 0.37 1.04
C PHE A 90 -12.74 -0.05 1.04
N LEU A 91 -12.00 0.28 -0.02
CA LEU A 91 -10.56 -0.04 -0.10
C LEU A 91 -9.74 0.71 0.94
N ARG A 92 -10.07 1.97 1.24
CA ARG A 92 -9.44 2.73 2.34
C ARG A 92 -9.69 2.08 3.69
N ASN A 93 -10.90 1.57 3.92
CA ASN A 93 -11.23 0.86 5.16
C ASN A 93 -10.45 -0.46 5.29
N ILE A 94 -10.15 -1.14 4.18
CA ILE A 94 -9.25 -2.30 4.22
C ILE A 94 -7.84 -1.87 4.64
N VAL A 95 -7.31 -0.80 4.03
CA VAL A 95 -5.98 -0.28 4.35
C VAL A 95 -5.88 0.19 5.81
N SER A 96 -6.89 0.90 6.34
CA SER A 96 -6.86 1.36 7.73
C SER A 96 -6.87 0.20 8.73
N CYS A 97 -7.54 -0.92 8.41
CA CYS A 97 -7.44 -2.14 9.22
C CYS A 97 -6.04 -2.76 9.23
N THR A 98 -5.17 -2.44 8.26
CA THR A 98 -3.81 -2.98 8.18
C THR A 98 -2.77 -2.21 8.99
N GLU A 99 -3.08 -0.97 9.41
CA GLU A 99 -2.16 -0.09 10.16
C GLU A 99 -1.78 -0.63 11.55
N GLY A 100 -2.45 -1.69 12.04
CA GLY A 100 -2.14 -2.35 13.31
C GLY A 100 -1.92 -3.86 13.23
N MET A 101 -1.97 -4.48 12.04
CA MET A 101 -1.83 -5.94 11.90
C MET A 101 -0.38 -6.42 11.77
N PHE A 102 0.55 -5.53 11.43
CA PHE A 102 1.96 -5.90 11.30
C PHE A 102 2.69 -5.51 12.59
N GLU A 103 3.27 -6.50 13.27
CA GLU A 103 3.94 -6.34 14.57
C GLU A 103 5.14 -5.37 14.53
N ASN A 104 5.64 -5.05 13.33
CA ASN A 104 6.67 -4.05 13.08
C ASN A 104 6.05 -2.66 12.89
N ARG A 105 5.93 -1.91 13.98
CA ARG A 105 5.39 -0.53 14.07
C ARG A 105 6.12 0.51 13.21
N ASP A 106 7.18 0.15 12.49
CA ASP A 106 8.01 1.06 11.70
C ASP A 106 7.55 1.24 10.25
N MET A 107 6.46 0.57 9.83
CA MET A 107 5.79 0.93 8.59
C MET A 107 4.97 2.20 8.83
N GLU A 108 5.65 3.35 8.91
CA GLU A 108 5.03 4.67 8.76
C GLU A 108 4.43 4.76 7.34
N LEU A 109 3.25 4.18 7.17
CA LEU A 109 2.40 4.43 6.02
C LEU A 109 1.96 5.88 6.16
N ASN A 110 2.69 6.79 5.50
CA ASN A 110 2.28 8.17 5.35
C ASN A 110 0.98 8.20 4.53
N VAL A 111 -0.13 7.97 5.21
CA VAL A 111 -1.45 8.34 4.72
C VAL A 111 -1.53 9.84 4.92
N SER A 112 -0.95 10.59 3.98
CA SER A 112 -1.29 12.00 3.82
C SER A 112 -2.79 12.06 3.58
N THR A 113 -3.55 12.25 4.65
CA THR A 113 -4.93 12.73 4.62
C THR A 113 -4.89 14.15 4.07
N GLY A 114 -4.73 14.25 2.75
CA GLY A 114 -5.02 15.46 1.99
C GLY A 114 -6.52 15.58 1.84
N ILE A 115 -7.10 16.42 2.71
CA ILE A 115 -8.34 17.14 2.43
C ILE A 115 -8.09 18.05 1.23
#